data_AF-A0A954LSU4-F1
#
_entry.id   AF-A0A954LSU4-F1
#
_cell.length_a   1.000
_cell.length_b   1.000
_cell.length_c   1.000
_cell.angle_alpha   90.00
_cell.angle_beta   90.00
_cell.angle_gamma   90.00
#
_symmetry.space_group_name_H-M   'P 1'
#
loop_
_entity.id
_entity.type
_entity.pdbx_description
1 polymer ?
#
loop_
_entity_poly.entity_id
_entity_poly.type
_entity_poly.pdbx_seq_one_letter_code
_entity_poly.pdbx_strand_id
1 'polypeptide(L)'
;MPATPPPDWVYYVCGILLLIGNLGAWIATLFMMPGNWLIVAFAALSAYFLPETEQGLGFGWTFVAILGGLALFGEFVEFFGSASKAKLHGASRRSLVLSIVLAMLLATVGGVVGAPLGLIGGVVLIIVGGAAGAFIGTYIGESWKGRPHQERWAISRAALFGRLFGTAGKLIIGMVMVCLTAMAAFYF
;
A
#
# COMPACT_ATOMS: atom_id res chain seq x y z
N MET A 1 -16.87 24.77 30.60
CA MET A 1 -17.33 23.45 31.10
C MET A 1 -16.54 22.41 30.34
N PRO A 2 -15.85 21.46 30.98
CA PRO A 2 -15.27 20.34 30.24
C PRO A 2 -16.41 19.63 29.52
N ALA A 3 -16.27 19.41 28.21
CA ALA A 3 -17.25 18.65 27.46
C ALA A 3 -17.34 17.26 28.10
N THR A 4 -18.57 16.79 28.36
CA THR A 4 -18.78 15.41 28.78
C THR A 4 -18.18 14.50 27.70
N PRO A 5 -17.35 13.50 28.05
CA PRO A 5 -16.78 12.60 27.07
C PRO A 5 -17.90 11.93 26.25
N PRO A 6 -17.65 11.63 24.96
CA PRO A 6 -18.63 10.93 24.14
C PRO A 6 -19.02 9.61 24.79
N PRO A 7 -20.27 9.15 24.62
CA PRO A 7 -20.67 7.83 25.09
C PRO A 7 -19.84 6.71 24.42
N ASP A 8 -19.56 5.63 25.14
CA ASP A 8 -18.69 4.53 24.69
C ASP A 8 -19.14 3.91 23.35
N TRP A 9 -20.44 3.86 23.06
CA TRP A 9 -20.95 3.34 21.79
C TRP A 9 -20.45 4.14 20.57
N VAL A 10 -20.14 5.43 20.74
CA VAL A 10 -19.55 6.26 19.69
C VAL A 10 -18.14 5.77 19.36
N TYR A 11 -17.35 5.41 20.38
CA TYR A 11 -16.01 4.85 20.19
C TYR A 11 -16.06 3.52 19.43
N TYR A 12 -16.99 2.63 19.78
CA TYR A 12 -17.14 1.35 19.05
C TYR A 12 -17.57 1.55 17.59
N VAL A 13 -18.55 2.41 17.33
CA VAL A 13 -19.01 2.69 15.96
C VAL A 13 -17.87 3.30 15.14
N CYS A 14 -17.17 4.29 15.68
CA CYS A 14 -16.05 4.92 15.00
C CYS A 14 -14.85 3.98 14.85
N GLY A 15 -14.59 3.11 15.81
CA GLY A 15 -13.58 2.05 15.71
C GLY A 15 -13.88 1.06 14.58
N ILE A 16 -15.15 0.68 14.40
CA ILE A 16 -15.59 -0.18 13.28
C ILE A 16 -15.38 0.56 11.95
N LEU A 17 -15.81 1.82 11.85
CA LEU A 17 -15.62 2.64 10.64
C LEU A 17 -14.13 2.82 10.31
N LEU A 18 -13.30 3.06 11.33
CA LEU A 18 -11.84 3.14 11.20
C LEU A 18 -11.25 1.84 10.68
N LEU A 19 -11.68 0.69 11.20
CA LEU A 19 -11.22 -0.62 10.73
C LEU A 19 -11.61 -0.87 9.27
N ILE A 20 -12.85 -0.55 8.89
CA ILE A 20 -13.31 -0.66 7.49
C ILE A 20 -12.50 0.26 6.59
N GLY A 21 -12.28 1.52 6.99
CA GLY A 21 -11.47 2.48 6.27
C GLY A 21 -10.02 2.01 6.09
N ASN A 22 -9.43 1.47 7.14
CA ASN A 22 -8.06 0.94 7.13
C ASN A 22 -7.92 -0.29 6.25
N LEU A 23 -8.89 -1.21 6.25
CA LEU A 23 -8.93 -2.34 5.32
C LEU A 23 -9.06 -1.87 3.87
N GLY A 24 -9.91 -0.86 3.63
CA GLY A 24 -10.03 -0.23 2.31
C GLY A 24 -8.72 0.41 1.84
N ALA A 25 -8.05 1.16 2.71
CA ALA A 25 -6.74 1.74 2.44
C ALA A 25 -5.66 0.68 2.19
N TRP A 26 -5.69 -0.41 2.95
CA TRP A 26 -4.79 -1.55 2.75
C TRP A 26 -4.99 -2.18 1.36
N ILE A 27 -6.24 -2.46 0.97
CA ILE A 27 -6.59 -2.97 -0.38
C ILE A 27 -6.15 -1.97 -1.46
N ALA A 28 -6.33 -0.68 -1.25
CA ALA A 28 -5.93 0.36 -2.20
C ALA A 28 -4.43 0.33 -2.56
N THR A 29 -3.58 -0.18 -1.65
CA THR A 29 -2.13 -0.38 -1.90
C THR A 29 -1.86 -1.29 -3.10
N LEU A 30 -2.74 -2.27 -3.35
CA LEU A 30 -2.64 -3.16 -4.52
C LEU A 30 -2.70 -2.39 -5.84
N PHE A 31 -3.40 -1.25 -5.85
CA PHE A 31 -3.56 -0.35 -7.00
C PHE A 31 -2.55 0.79 -7.03
N MET A 32 -1.41 0.66 -6.33
CA MET A 32 -0.34 1.68 -6.25
C MET A 32 -0.73 2.97 -5.51
N MET A 33 -1.83 2.96 -4.74
CA MET A 33 -2.16 4.08 -3.86
C MET A 33 -1.29 4.06 -2.59
N PRO A 34 -1.05 5.22 -1.94
CA PRO A 34 -0.29 5.30 -0.70
C PRO A 34 -1.13 4.81 0.51
N GLY A 35 -1.57 3.55 0.48
CA GLY A 35 -2.52 3.00 1.45
C GLY A 35 -2.07 3.08 2.91
N ASN A 36 -0.78 2.82 3.18
CA ASN A 36 -0.25 2.94 4.55
C ASN A 36 -0.36 4.39 5.08
N TRP A 37 -0.19 5.39 4.22
CA TRP A 37 -0.39 6.79 4.61
C TRP A 37 -1.86 7.14 4.84
N LEU A 38 -2.78 6.52 4.09
CA LEU A 38 -4.21 6.64 4.37
C LEU A 38 -4.57 6.05 5.74
N ILE A 39 -3.97 4.90 6.12
CA ILE A 39 -4.13 4.34 7.47
C ILE A 39 -3.65 5.32 8.55
N VAL A 40 -2.48 5.95 8.35
CA VAL A 40 -1.98 7.00 9.26
C VAL A 40 -2.94 8.18 9.33
N ALA A 41 -3.47 8.63 8.20
CA ALA A 41 -4.41 9.75 8.14
C ALA A 41 -5.72 9.43 8.88
N PHE A 42 -6.27 8.23 8.69
CA PHE A 42 -7.46 7.78 9.41
C PHE A 42 -7.20 7.64 10.91
N ALA A 43 -6.03 7.12 11.31
CA ALA A 43 -5.63 7.08 12.71
C ALA A 43 -5.48 8.49 13.30
N ALA A 44 -4.89 9.44 12.57
CA ALA A 44 -4.77 10.84 13.00
C ALA A 44 -6.13 11.50 13.19
N LEU A 45 -7.07 11.27 12.26
CA LEU A 45 -8.45 11.74 12.40
C LEU A 45 -9.12 11.12 13.64
N SER A 46 -8.94 9.83 13.88
CA SER A 46 -9.44 9.16 15.08
C SER A 46 -8.85 9.76 16.35
N ALA A 47 -7.52 9.93 16.43
CA ALA A 47 -6.86 10.51 17.60
C ALA A 47 -7.28 11.97 17.87
N TYR A 48 -7.65 12.71 16.82
CA TYR A 48 -8.12 14.09 16.96
C TYR A 48 -9.58 14.18 17.44
N PHE A 49 -10.49 13.38 16.88
CA PHE A 49 -11.92 13.43 17.20
C PHE A 49 -12.33 12.53 18.38
N LEU A 50 -11.54 11.48 18.65
CA LEU A 50 -11.78 10.45 19.67
C LEU A 50 -10.47 10.19 20.42
N PRO A 51 -10.01 11.15 21.24
CA PRO A 51 -8.83 10.96 22.05
C PRO A 51 -9.05 9.86 23.10
N GLU A 52 -7.93 9.30 23.55
CA GLU A 52 -7.83 8.26 24.58
C GLU A 52 -8.61 8.64 25.84
N THR A 53 -9.45 7.72 26.33
CA THR A 53 -10.24 7.89 27.55
C THR A 53 -9.60 7.15 28.73
N GLU A 54 -9.98 7.52 29.97
CA GLU A 54 -9.51 6.81 31.18
C GLU A 54 -9.96 5.34 31.25
N GLN A 55 -10.93 4.95 30.42
CA GLN A 55 -11.44 3.59 30.32
C GLN A 55 -10.61 2.72 29.35
N GLY A 56 -9.58 3.29 28.71
CA GLY A 56 -8.77 2.60 27.71
C GLY A 56 -9.54 2.40 26.41
N LEU A 57 -10.19 3.46 25.91
CA LEU A 57 -10.74 3.51 24.56
C LEU A 57 -10.06 4.61 23.76
N GLY A 58 -9.58 4.26 22.57
CA GLY A 58 -8.97 5.20 21.64
C GLY A 58 -7.46 5.33 21.86
N PHE A 59 -6.82 6.23 21.12
CA PHE A 59 -5.36 6.34 21.16
C PHE A 59 -4.87 7.75 20.86
N GLY A 60 -3.73 8.11 21.46
CA GLY A 60 -3.09 9.40 21.27
C GLY A 60 -2.16 9.51 20.06
N TRP A 61 -1.57 10.69 19.91
CA TRP A 61 -0.63 11.03 18.83
C TRP A 61 0.66 10.21 18.81
N THR A 62 1.08 9.66 19.95
CA THR A 62 2.22 8.73 20.01
C THR A 62 1.98 7.51 19.14
N PHE A 63 0.76 6.96 19.17
CA PHE A 63 0.39 5.82 18.34
C PHE A 63 0.38 6.20 16.84
N VAL A 64 -0.15 7.39 16.51
CA VAL A 64 -0.11 7.93 15.14
C VAL A 64 1.33 8.08 14.64
N ALA A 65 2.25 8.54 15.49
CA ALA A 65 3.67 8.64 15.14
C ALA A 65 4.32 7.28 14.89
N ILE A 66 3.98 6.25 15.68
CA ILE A 66 4.44 4.86 15.46
C ILE A 66 3.93 4.36 14.10
N LEU A 67 2.65 4.57 13.79
CA LEU A 67 2.09 4.22 12.48
C LEU A 67 2.78 5.00 11.35
N GLY A 68 3.09 6.28 11.55
CA GLY A 68 3.86 7.08 10.61
C GLY A 68 5.25 6.49 10.33
N GLY A 69 5.94 6.04 11.37
CA GLY A 69 7.21 5.33 11.24
C GLY A 69 7.10 4.02 10.45
N LEU A 70 6.06 3.23 10.72
CA LEU A 70 5.77 2.00 9.95
C LEU A 70 5.41 2.30 8.49
N ALA A 71 4.61 3.34 8.23
CA ALA A 71 4.27 3.76 6.88
C ALA A 71 5.53 4.16 6.09
N LEU A 72 6.40 4.98 6.69
CA LEU A 72 7.70 5.34 6.11
C LEU A 72 8.57 4.10 5.83
N PHE A 73 8.63 3.17 6.78
CA PHE A 73 9.36 1.92 6.60
C PHE A 73 8.78 1.08 5.45
N GLY A 74 7.46 1.03 5.31
CA GLY A 74 6.78 0.36 4.19
C GLY A 74 7.09 0.99 2.83
N GLU A 75 7.10 2.32 2.75
CA GLU A 75 7.54 3.02 1.54
C GLU A 75 9.01 2.75 1.23
N PHE A 76 9.87 2.67 2.25
CA PHE A 76 11.26 2.29 2.07
C PHE A 76 11.38 0.86 1.51
N VAL A 77 10.68 -0.11 2.10
CA VAL A 77 10.65 -1.49 1.59
C VAL A 77 10.16 -1.55 0.14
N GLU A 78 9.12 -0.80 -0.23
CA GLU A 78 8.66 -0.74 -1.62
C GLU A 78 9.66 -0.04 -2.53
N PHE A 79 10.33 1.03 -2.09
CA PHE A 79 11.31 1.75 -2.88
C PHE A 79 12.55 0.90 -3.19
N PHE A 80 13.06 0.15 -2.21
CA PHE A 80 14.19 -0.78 -2.39
C PHE A 80 13.79 -2.08 -3.06
N GLY A 81 12.54 -2.51 -2.88
CA GLY A 81 11.93 -3.60 -3.63
C GLY A 81 11.84 -3.25 -5.10
N SER A 82 11.15 -2.15 -5.43
CA SER A 82 10.72 -1.76 -6.78
C SER A 82 11.80 -1.03 -7.60
N ALA A 83 11.42 0.00 -8.38
CA ALA A 83 12.17 0.67 -9.45
C ALA A 83 13.68 0.89 -9.22
N SER A 84 14.13 0.96 -7.97
CA SER A 84 15.55 0.96 -7.58
C SER A 84 16.32 -0.21 -8.19
N LYS A 85 15.78 -1.44 -8.25
CA LYS A 85 16.49 -2.58 -8.87
C LYS A 85 16.64 -2.40 -10.38
N ALA A 86 15.58 -2.00 -11.09
CA ALA A 86 15.67 -1.70 -12.51
C ALA A 86 16.62 -0.53 -12.79
N LYS A 87 16.60 0.51 -11.94
CA LYS A 87 17.50 1.67 -12.01
C LYS A 87 18.96 1.30 -11.72
N LEU A 88 19.23 0.37 -10.81
CA LEU A 88 20.56 -0.21 -10.56
C LEU A 88 21.06 -0.96 -11.80
N HIS A 89 20.17 -1.61 -12.56
CA HIS A 89 20.47 -2.18 -13.87
C HIS A 89 20.48 -1.14 -15.01
N GLY A 90 20.47 0.15 -14.68
CA GLY A 90 20.61 1.25 -15.65
C GLY A 90 19.35 1.57 -16.44
N ALA A 91 18.16 1.25 -15.94
CA ALA A 91 16.89 1.62 -16.57
C ALA A 91 16.82 3.13 -16.88
N SER A 92 16.32 3.47 -18.05
CA SER A 92 16.07 4.85 -18.46
C SER A 92 14.89 5.47 -17.72
N ARG A 93 14.87 6.80 -17.59
CA ARG A 93 13.73 7.51 -16.97
C ARG A 93 12.40 7.19 -17.65
N ARG A 94 12.41 7.04 -18.97
CA ARG A 94 11.22 6.71 -19.77
C ARG A 94 10.68 5.33 -19.45
N SER A 95 11.55 4.32 -19.35
CA SER A 95 11.12 2.95 -19.01
C SER A 95 10.56 2.86 -17.59
N LEU A 96 11.10 3.62 -16.64
CA LEU A 96 10.53 3.72 -15.28
C LEU A 96 9.12 4.30 -15.29
N VAL A 97 8.86 5.36 -16.07
CA VAL A 97 7.53 5.94 -16.21
C VAL A 97 6.56 4.94 -16.85
N LEU A 98 6.96 4.31 -17.96
CA LEU A 98 6.13 3.30 -18.62
C LEU A 98 5.85 2.10 -17.70
N SER A 99 6.83 1.66 -16.91
CA SER A 99 6.68 0.60 -15.92
C SER A 99 5.58 0.92 -14.92
N ILE A 100 5.55 2.14 -14.39
CA ILE A 100 4.53 2.56 -13.42
C ILE A 100 3.16 2.60 -14.09
N VAL A 101 3.05 3.25 -15.25
CA VAL A 101 1.77 3.41 -15.96
C VAL A 101 1.17 2.06 -16.34
N LEU A 102 1.96 1.17 -16.96
CA LEU A 102 1.46 -0.15 -17.35
C LEU A 102 1.20 -1.03 -16.13
N ALA A 103 1.98 -0.94 -15.05
CA ALA A 103 1.68 -1.63 -13.80
C ALA A 103 0.31 -1.22 -13.25
N MET A 104 0.00 0.07 -13.20
CA MET A 104 -1.31 0.57 -12.73
C MET A 104 -2.45 0.07 -13.62
N LEU A 105 -2.28 0.16 -14.94
CA LEU A 105 -3.31 -0.26 -15.89
C LEU A 105 -3.57 -1.77 -15.80
N LEU A 106 -2.52 -2.60 -15.83
CA LEU A 106 -2.67 -4.05 -15.79
C LEU A 106 -3.06 -4.57 -14.41
N ALA A 107 -2.69 -3.89 -13.32
CA ALA A 107 -3.22 -4.16 -11.98
C ALA A 107 -4.74 -3.92 -11.94
N THR A 108 -5.20 -2.81 -12.50
CA THR A 108 -6.64 -2.49 -12.60
C THR A 108 -7.39 -3.52 -13.44
N VAL A 109 -6.86 -3.85 -14.63
CA VAL A 109 -7.43 -4.92 -15.48
C VAL A 109 -7.47 -6.24 -14.73
N GLY A 110 -6.41 -6.59 -14.01
CA GLY A 110 -6.35 -7.78 -13.15
C GLY A 110 -7.44 -7.79 -12.08
N GLY A 111 -7.71 -6.65 -11.44
CA GLY A 111 -8.78 -6.52 -10.46
C GLY A 111 -10.18 -6.70 -11.07
N VAL A 112 -10.43 -6.11 -12.23
CA VAL A 112 -11.72 -6.24 -12.95
C VAL A 112 -11.93 -7.68 -13.42
N VAL A 113 -10.93 -8.29 -14.04
CA VAL A 113 -10.98 -9.68 -14.52
C VAL A 113 -11.05 -10.67 -13.36
N GLY A 114 -10.42 -10.36 -12.24
CA GLY A 114 -10.39 -11.21 -11.06
C GLY A 114 -11.57 -11.04 -10.10
N ALA A 115 -12.38 -9.98 -10.22
CA ALA A 115 -13.54 -9.77 -9.37
C ALA A 115 -14.53 -10.97 -9.37
N PRO A 116 -14.84 -11.62 -10.50
CA PRO A 116 -15.68 -12.82 -10.53
C PRO A 116 -15.06 -14.04 -9.80
N LEU A 117 -13.74 -14.05 -9.60
CA LEU A 117 -13.02 -15.14 -8.93
C LEU A 117 -12.99 -14.97 -7.40
N GLY A 118 -13.70 -13.96 -6.88
CA GLY A 118 -13.71 -13.62 -5.46
C GLY A 118 -12.44 -12.90 -5.00
N LEU A 119 -12.35 -12.65 -3.69
CA LEU A 119 -11.29 -11.81 -3.10
C LEU A 119 -9.88 -12.32 -3.40
N ILE A 120 -9.63 -13.61 -3.19
CA ILE A 120 -8.29 -14.21 -3.39
C ILE A 120 -7.90 -14.15 -4.87
N GLY A 121 -8.81 -14.56 -5.77
CA GLY A 121 -8.57 -14.52 -7.21
C GLY A 121 -8.33 -13.09 -7.72
N GLY A 122 -9.13 -12.13 -7.25
CA GLY A 122 -8.94 -10.70 -7.51
C GLY A 122 -7.58 -10.19 -7.10
N VAL A 123 -7.18 -10.42 -5.84
CA VAL A 123 -5.87 -9.97 -5.31
C VAL A 123 -4.71 -10.58 -6.09
N VAL A 124 -4.77 -11.88 -6.40
CA VAL A 124 -3.73 -12.56 -7.19
C VAL A 124 -3.60 -11.92 -8.56
N LEU A 125 -4.70 -11.68 -9.27
CA LEU A 125 -4.66 -11.08 -10.60
C LEU A 125 -4.23 -9.60 -10.59
N ILE A 126 -4.53 -8.84 -9.54
CA ILE A 126 -4.01 -7.48 -9.38
C ILE A 126 -2.48 -7.49 -9.23
N ILE A 127 -1.94 -8.37 -8.37
CA ILE A 127 -0.49 -8.48 -8.15
C ILE A 127 0.23 -8.94 -9.42
N VAL A 128 -0.29 -9.98 -10.07
CA VAL A 128 0.28 -10.50 -11.32
C VAL A 128 0.19 -9.46 -12.44
N GLY A 129 -0.97 -8.79 -12.58
CA GLY A 129 -1.17 -7.71 -13.54
C GLY A 129 -0.20 -6.56 -13.33
N GLY A 130 -0.04 -6.09 -12.09
CA GLY A 130 0.92 -5.03 -11.76
C GLY A 130 2.37 -5.42 -12.07
N ALA A 131 2.77 -6.65 -11.74
CA ALA A 131 4.11 -7.16 -12.02
C ALA A 131 4.38 -7.33 -13.52
N ALA A 132 3.40 -7.86 -14.27
CA ALA A 132 3.45 -7.97 -15.72
C ALA A 132 3.50 -6.59 -16.39
N GLY A 133 2.71 -5.63 -15.92
CA GLY A 133 2.74 -4.27 -16.42
C GLY A 133 4.06 -3.56 -16.18
N ALA A 134 4.66 -3.75 -15.01
CA ALA A 134 6.01 -3.24 -14.73
C ALA A 134 7.05 -3.82 -15.70
N PHE A 135 6.99 -5.13 -15.97
CA PHE A 135 7.85 -5.81 -16.93
C PHE A 135 7.69 -5.25 -18.34
N ILE A 136 6.44 -5.24 -18.85
CA ILE A 136 6.11 -4.83 -20.22
C ILE A 136 6.45 -3.37 -20.43
N GLY A 137 6.08 -2.48 -19.50
CA GLY A 137 6.39 -1.07 -19.58
C GLY A 137 7.89 -0.80 -19.61
N THR A 138 8.65 -1.49 -18.78
CA THR A 138 10.11 -1.39 -18.80
C THR A 138 10.69 -1.91 -20.12
N TYR A 139 10.17 -3.04 -20.62
CA TYR A 139 10.67 -3.67 -21.85
C TYR A 139 10.43 -2.80 -23.09
N ILE A 140 9.24 -2.21 -23.19
CA ILE A 140 8.88 -1.26 -24.26
C ILE A 140 9.74 0.01 -24.15
N GLY A 141 9.89 0.56 -22.94
CA GLY A 141 10.68 1.78 -22.73
C GLY A 141 12.16 1.62 -23.08
N GLU A 142 12.78 0.50 -22.68
CA GLU A 142 14.16 0.19 -23.11
C GLU A 142 14.24 -0.23 -24.59
N SER A 143 13.12 -0.70 -25.16
CA SER A 143 13.04 -0.99 -26.59
C SER A 143 13.14 0.24 -27.45
N TRP A 144 12.45 1.30 -27.09
CA TRP A 144 12.56 2.59 -27.76
C TRP A 144 13.92 3.27 -27.60
N LYS A 145 14.66 2.94 -26.54
CA LYS A 145 16.04 3.40 -26.34
C LYS A 145 17.05 2.67 -27.23
N GLY A 146 16.66 1.56 -27.88
CA GLY A 146 17.52 0.82 -28.79
C GLY A 146 18.48 -0.16 -28.10
N ARG A 147 18.28 -0.50 -26.82
CA ARG A 147 19.18 -1.44 -26.09
C ARG A 147 19.20 -2.86 -26.70
N PRO A 148 20.22 -3.70 -26.53
CA PRO A 148 20.15 -5.10 -26.97
C PRO A 148 19.11 -5.88 -26.15
N HIS A 149 18.48 -6.89 -26.77
CA HIS A 149 17.39 -7.68 -26.16
C HIS A 149 17.76 -8.27 -24.79
N GLN A 150 18.97 -8.83 -24.66
CA GLN A 150 19.45 -9.42 -23.40
C GLN A 150 19.48 -8.40 -22.25
N GLU A 151 19.92 -7.17 -22.53
CA GLU A 151 19.98 -6.10 -21.53
C GLU A 151 18.57 -5.64 -21.15
N ARG A 152 17.68 -5.44 -22.14
CA ARG A 152 16.26 -5.10 -21.90
C ARG A 152 15.58 -6.14 -21.02
N TRP A 153 15.78 -7.42 -21.33
CA TRP A 153 15.19 -8.54 -20.60
C TRP A 153 15.62 -8.57 -19.13
N ALA A 154 16.92 -8.37 -18.86
CA ALA A 154 17.44 -8.32 -17.50
C ALA A 154 16.83 -7.17 -16.68
N ILE A 155 16.75 -5.96 -17.28
CA ILE A 155 16.17 -4.78 -16.62
C ILE A 155 14.68 -4.98 -16.34
N SER A 156 13.92 -5.52 -17.30
CA SER A 156 12.50 -5.78 -17.12
C SER A 156 12.22 -6.85 -16.07
N ARG A 157 13.03 -7.91 -15.97
CA ARG A 157 12.93 -8.90 -14.89
C ARG A 157 13.18 -8.26 -13.53
N ALA A 158 14.17 -7.37 -13.42
CA ALA A 158 14.42 -6.64 -12.20
C ALA A 158 13.22 -5.75 -11.80
N ALA A 159 12.55 -5.11 -12.76
CA ALA A 159 11.33 -4.34 -12.53
C ALA A 159 10.17 -5.23 -12.04
N LEU A 160 9.97 -6.40 -12.67
CA LEU A 160 8.93 -7.39 -12.29
C LEU A 160 9.09 -7.86 -10.85
N PHE A 161 10.26 -8.42 -10.51
CA PHE A 161 10.51 -8.94 -9.17
C PHE A 161 10.53 -7.82 -8.16
N GLY A 162 11.02 -6.65 -8.55
CA GLY A 162 10.99 -5.50 -7.68
C GLY A 162 9.57 -5.07 -7.31
N ARG A 163 8.65 -5.11 -8.27
CA ARG A 163 7.23 -4.85 -8.03
C ARG A 163 6.63 -5.90 -7.08
N LEU A 164 6.85 -7.20 -7.34
CA LEU A 164 6.30 -8.28 -6.50
C LEU A 164 6.75 -8.17 -5.03
N PHE A 165 8.06 -8.10 -4.80
CA PHE A 165 8.59 -8.09 -3.43
C PHE A 165 8.32 -6.76 -2.72
N GLY A 166 8.38 -5.64 -3.45
CA GLY A 166 8.04 -4.32 -2.89
C GLY A 166 6.59 -4.24 -2.44
N THR A 167 5.64 -4.67 -3.29
CA THR A 167 4.22 -4.69 -2.94
C THR A 167 3.91 -5.68 -1.82
N ALA A 168 4.49 -6.89 -1.85
CA ALA A 168 4.30 -7.86 -0.77
C ALA A 168 4.79 -7.33 0.59
N GLY A 169 6.00 -6.77 0.65
CA GLY A 169 6.54 -6.19 1.88
C GLY A 169 5.67 -5.04 2.42
N LYS A 170 5.22 -4.14 1.53
CA LYS A 170 4.34 -3.03 1.91
C LYS A 170 2.98 -3.50 2.43
N LEU A 171 2.39 -4.52 1.81
CA LEU A 171 1.12 -5.11 2.27
C LEU A 171 1.26 -5.77 3.64
N ILE A 172 2.36 -6.46 3.91
CA ILE A 172 2.60 -7.05 5.25
C ILE A 172 2.65 -5.95 6.31
N ILE A 173 3.41 -4.89 6.06
CA ILE A 173 3.51 -3.74 6.98
C ILE A 173 2.15 -3.07 7.15
N GLY A 174 1.41 -2.85 6.06
CA GLY A 174 0.07 -2.29 6.11
C GLY A 174 -0.90 -3.15 6.94
N MET A 175 -0.85 -4.48 6.81
CA MET A 175 -1.68 -5.38 7.61
C MET A 175 -1.34 -5.28 9.10
N VAL A 176 -0.05 -5.20 9.45
CA VAL A 176 0.38 -4.95 10.83
C VAL A 176 -0.21 -3.64 11.34
N MET A 177 -0.19 -2.57 10.54
CA MET A 177 -0.80 -1.29 10.92
C MET A 177 -2.32 -1.41 11.14
N VAL A 178 -3.04 -2.15 10.29
CA VAL A 178 -4.48 -2.41 10.47
C VAL A 178 -4.73 -3.14 11.80
N CYS A 179 -3.98 -4.21 12.08
CA CYS A 179 -4.10 -4.97 13.33
C CYS A 179 -3.79 -4.11 14.56
N LEU A 180 -2.70 -3.33 14.52
CA LEU A 180 -2.35 -2.40 15.61
C LEU A 180 -3.47 -1.39 15.85
N THR A 181 -4.03 -0.81 14.79
CA THR A 181 -5.09 0.19 14.92
C THR A 181 -6.38 -0.44 15.46
N ALA A 182 -6.71 -1.67 15.04
CA ALA A 182 -7.85 -2.40 15.59
C ALA A 182 -7.66 -2.68 17.09
N MET A 183 -6.47 -3.13 17.50
CA MET A 183 -6.17 -3.35 18.92
C MET A 183 -6.26 -2.05 19.71
N ALA A 184 -5.67 -0.96 19.20
CA ALA A 184 -5.71 0.36 19.83
C ALA A 184 -7.10 0.99 19.86
N ALA A 185 -8.01 0.62 18.97
CA ALA A 185 -9.36 1.17 18.96
C ALA A 185 -10.32 0.46 19.94
N PHE A 186 -10.03 -0.79 20.31
CA PHE A 186 -10.97 -1.64 21.05
C PHE A 186 -10.44 -2.24 22.37
N TYR A 187 -9.12 -2.22 22.59
CA TYR A 187 -8.48 -2.89 23.74
C TYR A 187 -7.49 -2.01 24.51
N PHE A 188 -7.18 -0.81 23.99
CA PHE A 188 -6.33 0.20 24.61
C PHE A 188 -7.05 1.55 24.54
#